data_AF-A0A2N5XDR8-F1
#
_entry.id   AF-A0A2N5XDR8-F1
#
_cell.length_a   1.000
_cell.length_b   1.000
_cell.length_c   1.000
_cell.angle_alpha   90.00
_cell.angle_beta   90.00
_cell.angle_gamma   90.00
#
_symmetry.space_group_name_H-M   'P 1'
#
loop_
_entity.id
_entity.type
_entity.pdbx_description
1 polymer ?
#
loop_
_entity_poly.entity_id
_entity_poly.type
_entity_poly.pdbx_seq_one_letter_code
_entity_poly.pdbx_strand_id
1 'polypeptide(L)'
;MVARVVDGRLTVDWAYSRNIHHHDTVAALARDYLTALEDLLRHCLNHPTGGTTPSDFPLAHLDQPTLDRLNLGRNVEDVHPLTPMQQGMLFHTLLAPDSSSYFEQTILSLEGVTDVEALARAWQTVTDATPVLRSFVVHQGLAEPVQVVLRDVTVPVVTEDWRGLSEDEQRAALREFLARDEAAGIDPTAPPLSRVALARLTDTRVQIVWTFHHLLLDGWSLPLVMADLFTA
;
A
#
# COMPACT_ATOMS: atom_id res chain seq x y z
N MET A 1 -5.48 -32.63 18.84
CA MET A 1 -4.78 -32.26 17.59
C MET A 1 -4.19 -30.89 17.80
N VAL A 2 -2.93 -30.67 17.44
CA VAL A 2 -2.28 -29.36 17.47
C VAL A 2 -1.68 -29.12 16.10
N ALA A 3 -1.97 -27.99 15.47
CA ALA A 3 -1.45 -27.62 14.16
C ALA A 3 -0.56 -26.38 14.27
N ARG A 4 0.53 -26.33 13.49
CA ARG A 4 1.46 -25.21 13.42
C ARG A 4 2.11 -25.13 12.04
N VAL A 5 2.46 -23.93 11.60
CA VAL A 5 3.28 -23.71 10.40
C VAL A 5 4.68 -23.31 10.84
N VAL A 6 5.69 -24.06 10.41
CA VAL A 6 7.11 -23.79 10.70
C VAL A 6 7.88 -23.85 9.39
N ASP A 7 8.66 -22.82 9.07
CA ASP A 7 9.41 -22.69 7.82
C ASP A 7 8.57 -22.96 6.55
N GLY A 8 7.34 -22.43 6.54
CA GLY A 8 6.40 -22.60 5.42
C GLY A 8 5.78 -23.99 5.30
N ARG A 9 5.96 -24.87 6.30
CA ARG A 9 5.40 -26.23 6.31
C ARG A 9 4.36 -26.38 7.41
N LEU A 10 3.14 -26.76 7.03
CA LEU A 10 2.10 -27.17 7.97
C LEU A 10 2.48 -28.50 8.62
N THR A 11 2.55 -28.51 9.94
CA THR A 11 2.73 -29.71 10.78
C THR A 11 1.50 -29.87 11.66
N VAL A 12 0.92 -31.08 11.68
CA VAL A 12 -0.24 -31.41 12.51
C VAL A 12 0.09 -32.61 13.38
N ASP A 13 0.14 -32.38 14.69
CA ASP A 13 0.43 -33.36 15.72
C ASP A 13 -0.88 -33.97 16.26
N TRP A 14 -1.00 -35.30 16.17
CA TRP A 14 -2.16 -36.07 16.63
C TRP A 14 -1.84 -36.82 17.92
N ALA A 15 -2.47 -36.41 19.02
CA ALA A 15 -2.42 -37.11 20.29
C ALA A 15 -3.77 -37.77 20.57
N TYR A 16 -3.75 -39.02 21.03
CA TYR A 16 -4.94 -39.81 21.34
C TYR A 16 -4.68 -40.81 22.47
N SER A 17 -5.75 -41.21 23.17
CA SER A 17 -5.68 -42.25 24.18
C SER A 17 -5.66 -43.64 23.54
N ARG A 18 -4.60 -44.41 23.81
CA ARG A 18 -4.47 -45.81 23.36
C ARG A 18 -5.47 -46.77 24.02
N ASN A 19 -6.16 -46.33 25.08
CA ASN A 19 -7.20 -47.12 25.74
C ASN A 19 -8.57 -47.01 25.05
N ILE A 20 -8.74 -46.01 24.19
CA ILE A 20 -10.03 -45.68 23.55
C ILE A 20 -9.94 -45.84 22.03
N HIS A 21 -8.78 -45.53 21.43
CA HIS A 21 -8.59 -45.56 19.99
C HIS A 21 -7.43 -46.46 19.58
N HIS A 22 -7.59 -47.12 18.44
CA HIS A 22 -6.54 -47.89 17.79
C HIS A 22 -5.64 -46.99 16.95
N HIS A 23 -4.35 -47.30 16.94
CA HIS A 23 -3.37 -46.57 16.13
C HIS A 23 -3.76 -46.51 14.66
N ASP A 24 -4.20 -47.63 14.08
CA ASP A 24 -4.52 -47.71 12.65
C ASP A 24 -5.69 -46.81 12.26
N THR A 25 -6.67 -46.65 13.16
CA THR A 25 -7.79 -45.72 12.96
C THR A 25 -7.32 -44.27 12.94
N VAL A 26 -6.47 -43.88 13.90
CA VAL A 26 -5.96 -42.49 13.95
C VAL A 26 -4.98 -42.22 12.80
N ALA A 27 -4.18 -43.21 12.41
CA ALA A 27 -3.29 -43.11 11.26
C ALA A 27 -4.06 -43.02 9.94
N ALA A 28 -5.18 -43.73 9.79
CA ALA A 28 -6.07 -43.58 8.64
C ALA A 28 -6.67 -42.17 8.59
N LEU A 29 -7.22 -41.69 9.71
CA LEU A 29 -7.77 -40.34 9.81
C LEU A 29 -6.73 -39.25 9.48
N ALA A 30 -5.49 -39.40 9.94
CA ALA A 30 -4.41 -38.47 9.63
C ALA A 30 -4.05 -38.47 8.13
N ARG A 31 -4.07 -39.64 7.47
CA ARG A 31 -3.90 -39.74 6.01
C ARG A 31 -5.05 -39.09 5.26
N ASP A 32 -6.28 -39.39 5.65
CA ASP A 32 -7.48 -38.82 5.01
C ASP A 32 -7.49 -37.30 5.16
N TYR A 33 -7.08 -36.78 6.31
CA TYR A 33 -6.90 -35.33 6.55
C TYR A 33 -5.87 -34.71 5.60
N LEU A 34 -4.71 -35.35 5.40
CA LEU A 34 -3.71 -34.89 4.44
C LEU A 34 -4.22 -34.93 3.00
N THR A 35 -4.89 -36.02 2.59
CA THR A 35 -5.49 -36.12 1.25
C THR A 35 -6.52 -35.02 1.02
N ALA A 36 -7.38 -34.75 1.99
CA ALA A 36 -8.34 -33.65 1.90
C ALA A 36 -7.67 -32.27 1.76
N LEU A 37 -6.57 -32.03 2.49
CA LEU A 37 -5.79 -30.80 2.34
C LEU A 37 -5.12 -30.70 0.97
N GLU A 38 -4.56 -31.78 0.45
CA GLU A 38 -3.96 -31.82 -0.89
C GLU A 38 -5.00 -31.58 -1.99
N ASP A 39 -6.20 -32.11 -1.83
CA ASP A 39 -7.32 -31.89 -2.75
C ASP A 39 -7.80 -30.43 -2.72
N LEU A 40 -7.90 -29.83 -1.52
CA LEU A 40 -8.20 -28.40 -1.37
C LEU A 40 -7.12 -27.53 -2.01
N LEU A 41 -5.83 -27.82 -1.76
CA LEU A 41 -4.72 -27.10 -2.39
C LEU A 41 -4.78 -27.21 -3.91
N ARG A 42 -5.03 -28.40 -4.46
CA ARG A 42 -5.17 -28.61 -5.90
C ARG A 42 -6.34 -27.81 -6.48
N HIS A 43 -7.47 -27.77 -5.77
CA HIS A 43 -8.62 -26.97 -6.17
C HIS A 43 -8.29 -25.46 -6.19
N CYS A 44 -7.69 -24.95 -5.10
CA CYS A 44 -7.29 -23.55 -4.99
C CYS A 44 -6.22 -23.12 -6.01
N LEU A 45 -5.32 -24.04 -6.38
CA LEU A 45 -4.29 -23.78 -7.40
C LEU A 45 -4.85 -23.82 -8.82
N ASN A 46 -5.87 -24.66 -9.08
CA ASN A 46 -6.45 -24.84 -10.42
C ASN A 46 -7.59 -23.87 -10.73
N HIS A 47 -8.26 -23.34 -9.71
CA HIS A 47 -9.24 -22.28 -9.84
C HIS A 47 -8.69 -21.01 -9.23
N PRO A 48 -8.23 -20.03 -10.04
CA PRO A 48 -7.72 -18.76 -9.54
C PRO A 48 -8.86 -17.85 -9.05
N THR A 49 -9.94 -18.41 -8.51
CA THR A 49 -10.88 -17.69 -7.63
C THR A 49 -10.15 -17.44 -6.30
N GLY A 50 -9.15 -16.56 -6.37
CA GLY A 50 -8.47 -16.02 -5.20
C GLY A 50 -9.47 -15.11 -4.49
N GLY A 51 -9.71 -15.40 -3.23
CA GLY A 51 -10.50 -14.56 -2.33
C GLY A 51 -9.72 -14.39 -1.05
N THR A 52 -9.85 -13.22 -0.45
CA THR A 52 -9.33 -12.95 0.89
C THR A 52 -10.31 -13.49 1.91
N THR A 53 -9.80 -14.02 3.00
CA THR A 53 -10.55 -14.47 4.16
C THR A 53 -10.33 -13.51 5.32
N PRO A 54 -11.23 -13.45 6.33
CA PRO A 54 -11.00 -12.67 7.55
C PRO A 54 -9.67 -12.98 8.25
N SER A 55 -9.16 -14.21 8.11
CA SER A 55 -7.89 -14.62 8.69
C SER A 55 -6.68 -14.02 8.00
N ASP A 56 -6.81 -13.54 6.76
CA ASP A 56 -5.74 -12.82 6.06
C ASP A 56 -5.56 -11.40 6.63
N PHE A 57 -6.61 -10.81 7.22
CA PHE A 57 -6.63 -9.43 7.75
C PHE A 57 -7.17 -9.39 9.19
N PRO A 58 -6.47 -10.02 10.16
CA PRO A 58 -7.00 -10.22 11.50
C PRO A 58 -7.29 -8.91 12.25
N LEU A 59 -6.63 -7.81 11.88
CA LEU A 59 -6.82 -6.49 12.49
C LEU A 59 -8.04 -5.74 11.93
N ALA A 60 -8.49 -6.06 10.71
CA ALA A 60 -9.58 -5.35 10.04
C ALA A 60 -10.97 -5.65 10.65
N HIS A 61 -11.10 -6.75 11.41
CA HIS A 61 -12.37 -7.21 11.98
C HIS A 61 -13.51 -7.35 10.95
N LEU A 62 -13.17 -7.63 9.69
CA LEU A 62 -14.13 -7.81 8.60
C LEU A 62 -14.65 -9.25 8.56
N ASP A 63 -15.95 -9.42 8.35
CA ASP A 63 -16.53 -10.73 8.07
C ASP A 63 -16.38 -11.13 6.60
N GLN A 64 -16.53 -12.43 6.30
CA GLN A 64 -16.39 -12.94 4.93
C GLN A 64 -17.37 -12.25 3.95
N PRO A 65 -18.67 -12.08 4.28
CA PRO A 65 -19.59 -11.38 3.38
C PRO A 65 -19.17 -9.95 3.06
N THR A 66 -18.53 -9.25 4.00
CA THR A 66 -18.03 -7.88 3.77
C THR A 66 -16.82 -7.89 2.86
N LEU A 67 -15.84 -8.77 3.09
CA LEU A 67 -14.70 -8.93 2.18
C LEU A 67 -15.12 -9.27 0.76
N ASP A 68 -16.09 -10.19 0.61
CA ASP A 68 -16.63 -10.57 -0.70
C ASP A 68 -17.28 -9.38 -1.42
N ARG A 69 -17.99 -8.50 -0.70
CA ARG A 69 -18.57 -7.26 -1.26
C ARG A 69 -17.51 -6.23 -1.64
N LEU A 70 -16.46 -6.10 -0.83
CA LEU A 70 -15.37 -5.16 -1.13
C LEU A 70 -14.61 -5.56 -2.39
N ASN A 71 -14.54 -6.86 -2.69
CA ASN A 71 -13.90 -7.41 -3.88
C ASN A 71 -12.53 -6.76 -4.15
N LEU A 72 -11.69 -6.71 -3.11
CA LEU A 72 -10.42 -5.98 -3.16
C LEU A 72 -9.42 -6.57 -4.17
N GLY A 73 -9.70 -7.76 -4.70
CA GLY A 73 -8.87 -8.44 -5.67
C GLY A 73 -7.61 -9.05 -5.04
N ARG A 74 -6.70 -9.51 -5.91
CA ARG A 74 -5.47 -10.23 -5.49
C ARG A 74 -4.29 -9.32 -5.17
N ASN A 75 -4.40 -8.05 -5.56
CA ASN A 75 -3.35 -7.06 -5.33
C ASN A 75 -3.37 -6.49 -3.90
N VAL A 76 -4.18 -7.04 -2.99
CA VAL A 76 -4.15 -6.62 -1.58
C VAL A 76 -3.09 -7.39 -0.82
N GLU A 77 -2.25 -6.65 -0.11
CA GLU A 77 -1.27 -7.16 0.83
C GLU A 77 -1.87 -7.27 2.22
N ASP A 78 -2.51 -6.20 2.71
CA ASP A 78 -3.06 -6.13 4.06
C ASP A 78 -4.25 -5.15 4.14
N VAL A 79 -5.07 -5.30 5.19
CA VAL A 79 -6.17 -4.40 5.53
C VAL A 79 -6.18 -4.19 7.04
N HIS A 80 -6.27 -2.93 7.45
CA HIS A 80 -6.31 -2.57 8.87
C HIS A 80 -7.17 -1.33 9.11
N PRO A 81 -7.73 -1.18 10.33
CA PRO A 81 -8.55 -0.03 10.66
C PRO A 81 -7.72 1.25 10.61
N LEU A 82 -8.38 2.36 10.25
CA LEU A 82 -7.76 3.68 10.39
C LEU A 82 -7.54 3.99 11.87
N THR A 83 -6.44 4.65 12.19
CA THR A 83 -6.25 5.25 13.51
C THR A 83 -7.30 6.35 13.76
N PRO A 84 -7.63 6.69 15.02
CA PRO A 84 -8.61 7.76 15.30
C PRO A 84 -8.27 9.10 14.62
N MET A 85 -6.97 9.43 14.50
CA MET A 85 -6.54 10.62 13.79
C MET A 85 -6.85 10.51 12.29
N GLN A 86 -6.48 9.40 11.64
CA GLN A 86 -6.79 9.17 10.23
C GLN A 86 -8.30 9.19 9.96
N GLN A 87 -9.12 8.64 10.86
CA GLN A 87 -10.59 8.71 10.75
C GLN A 87 -11.08 10.16 10.76
N GLY A 88 -10.52 11.01 11.64
CA GLY A 88 -10.81 12.44 11.67
C GLY A 88 -10.41 13.16 10.38
N MET A 89 -9.22 12.87 9.85
CA MET A 89 -8.76 13.43 8.56
C MET A 89 -9.67 13.02 7.41
N LEU A 90 -10.03 11.73 7.33
CA LEU A 90 -10.95 11.21 6.31
C LEU A 90 -12.30 11.91 6.39
N PHE A 91 -12.87 12.05 7.59
CA PHE A 91 -14.15 12.70 7.78
C PHE A 91 -14.15 14.15 7.28
N HIS A 92 -13.11 14.93 7.61
CA HIS A 92 -12.96 16.30 7.12
C HIS A 92 -12.77 16.37 5.60
N THR A 93 -11.97 15.46 5.03
CA THR A 93 -11.76 15.37 3.59
C THR A 93 -13.06 15.09 2.85
N LEU A 94 -13.92 14.22 3.38
CA LEU A 94 -15.23 13.91 2.80
C LEU A 94 -16.26 15.04 2.98
N LEU A 95 -16.17 15.83 4.06
CA LEU A 95 -17.08 16.97 4.31
C LEU A 95 -16.74 18.21 3.49
N ALA A 96 -15.47 18.43 3.20
CA ALA A 96 -14.99 19.56 2.42
C ALA A 96 -14.04 19.08 1.31
N PRO A 97 -14.56 18.46 0.24
CA PRO A 97 -13.73 17.89 -0.83
C PRO A 97 -12.84 18.93 -1.53
N ASP A 98 -13.26 20.19 -1.54
CA ASP A 98 -12.51 21.30 -2.13
C ASP A 98 -11.41 21.87 -1.21
N SER A 99 -11.24 21.29 -0.01
CA SER A 99 -10.25 21.73 0.98
C SER A 99 -8.90 21.05 0.77
N SER A 100 -7.81 21.82 0.81
CA SER A 100 -6.44 21.31 0.80
C SER A 100 -5.88 20.96 2.20
N SER A 101 -6.73 20.81 3.23
CA SER A 101 -6.30 20.66 4.64
C SER A 101 -5.41 19.44 4.95
N TYR A 102 -5.41 18.41 4.09
CA TYR A 102 -4.57 17.22 4.22
C TYR A 102 -3.78 16.90 2.95
N PHE A 103 -3.73 17.88 2.05
CA PHE A 103 -2.93 17.86 0.85
C PHE A 103 -1.57 18.46 1.18
N GLU A 104 -0.51 17.68 0.98
CA GLU A 104 0.84 18.10 1.31
C GLU A 104 1.70 18.18 0.04
N GLN A 105 2.49 19.25 -0.08
CA GLN A 105 3.50 19.43 -1.11
C GLN A 105 4.85 19.69 -0.48
N THR A 106 5.77 18.74 -0.62
CA THR A 106 7.17 18.89 -0.23
C THR A 106 8.00 19.29 -1.45
N ILE A 107 8.65 20.45 -1.37
CA ILE A 107 9.41 21.05 -2.46
C ILE A 107 10.89 21.03 -2.11
N LEU A 108 11.71 20.37 -2.94
CA LEU A 108 13.14 20.15 -2.68
C LEU A 108 13.95 20.41 -3.95
N SER A 109 15.12 21.03 -3.80
CA SER A 109 16.07 21.19 -4.91
C SER A 109 17.25 20.27 -4.66
N LEU A 110 17.50 19.33 -5.57
CA LEU A 110 18.60 18.39 -5.51
C LEU A 110 19.68 18.76 -6.51
N GLU A 111 20.92 18.88 -6.03
CA GLU A 111 22.12 19.13 -6.84
C GLU A 111 22.84 17.80 -7.12
N GLY A 112 23.61 17.76 -8.21
CA GLY A 112 24.38 16.58 -8.63
C GLY A 112 23.57 15.49 -9.35
N VAL A 113 22.31 15.75 -9.70
CA VAL A 113 21.45 14.79 -10.41
C VAL A 113 21.66 14.90 -11.91
N THR A 114 22.31 13.89 -12.50
CA THR A 114 22.54 13.82 -13.95
C THR A 114 21.60 12.85 -14.67
N ASP A 115 21.00 11.90 -13.94
CA ASP A 115 19.98 10.97 -14.43
C ASP A 115 18.68 11.16 -13.64
N VAL A 116 17.73 11.90 -14.22
CA VAL A 116 16.40 12.13 -13.62
C VAL A 116 15.55 10.85 -13.61
N GLU A 117 15.78 9.93 -14.54
CA GLU A 117 15.08 8.66 -14.61
C GLU A 117 15.55 7.72 -13.50
N ALA A 118 16.82 7.80 -13.08
CA ALA A 118 17.29 7.09 -11.88
C ALA A 118 16.54 7.55 -10.64
N LEU A 119 16.32 8.85 -10.49
CA LEU A 119 15.55 9.40 -9.37
C LEU A 119 14.08 8.96 -9.41
N ALA A 120 13.47 8.89 -10.61
CA ALA A 120 12.12 8.35 -10.78
C ALA A 120 12.04 6.87 -10.39
N ARG A 121 13.03 6.05 -10.78
CA ARG A 121 13.12 4.64 -10.39
C ARG A 121 13.32 4.48 -8.88
N ALA A 122 14.14 5.32 -8.25
CA ALA A 122 14.34 5.31 -6.81
C ALA A 122 13.02 5.54 -6.05
N TRP A 123 12.18 6.47 -6.54
CA TRP A 123 10.84 6.70 -5.98
C TRP A 123 9.94 5.46 -6.05
N GLN A 124 9.99 4.72 -7.16
CA GLN A 124 9.26 3.45 -7.28
C GLN A 124 9.81 2.42 -6.29
N THR A 125 11.13 2.25 -6.20
CA THR A 125 11.77 1.32 -5.25
C THR A 125 11.35 1.59 -3.80
N VAL A 126 11.34 2.86 -3.39
CA VAL A 126 10.91 3.25 -2.03
C VAL A 126 9.41 2.98 -1.82
N THR A 127 8.58 3.25 -2.84
CA THR A 127 7.14 2.95 -2.80
C THR A 127 6.90 1.45 -2.64
N ASP A 128 7.62 0.61 -3.37
CA ASP A 128 7.52 -0.85 -3.28
C ASP A 128 7.94 -1.35 -1.90
N ALA A 129 9.00 -0.78 -1.33
CA ALA A 129 9.54 -1.17 -0.03
C ALA A 129 8.72 -0.66 1.17
N THR A 130 7.85 0.34 0.99
CA THR A 130 7.17 1.04 2.08
C THR A 130 5.64 0.85 1.98
N PRO A 131 5.03 -0.10 2.74
CA PRO A 131 3.61 -0.45 2.64
C PRO A 131 2.63 0.74 2.72
N VAL A 132 2.92 1.74 3.56
CA VAL A 132 2.03 2.89 3.69
C VAL A 132 1.92 3.71 2.40
N LEU A 133 2.97 3.78 1.57
CA LEU A 133 2.93 4.48 0.28
C LEU A 133 2.07 3.77 -0.77
N ARG A 134 1.76 2.48 -0.53
CA ARG A 134 0.88 1.65 -1.38
C ARG A 134 -0.56 1.58 -0.85
N SER A 135 -0.89 2.43 0.12
CA SER A 135 -2.17 2.39 0.81
C SER A 135 -3.21 3.36 0.24
N PHE A 136 -4.48 2.99 0.38
CA PHE A 136 -5.65 3.86 0.17
C PHE A 136 -6.76 3.51 1.18
N VAL A 137 -7.85 4.27 1.17
CA VAL A 137 -8.96 4.13 2.12
C VAL A 137 -10.20 3.54 1.47
N VAL A 138 -10.83 2.60 2.15
CA VAL A 138 -12.19 2.12 1.85
C VAL A 138 -13.09 2.45 3.02
N HIS A 139 -14.20 3.15 2.76
CA HIS A 139 -15.14 3.56 3.81
C HIS A 139 -16.61 3.23 3.50
N GLN A 140 -16.96 3.05 2.22
CA GLN A 140 -18.33 2.76 1.82
C GLN A 140 -18.70 1.30 2.11
N GLY A 141 -19.89 1.07 2.66
CA GLY A 141 -20.40 -0.27 2.94
C GLY A 141 -19.75 -0.97 4.14
N LEU A 142 -19.03 -0.21 4.97
CA LEU A 142 -18.35 -0.68 6.18
C LEU A 142 -18.89 0.03 7.43
N ALA A 143 -18.78 -0.64 8.58
CA ALA A 143 -19.10 -0.03 9.88
C ALA A 143 -18.04 1.01 10.27
N GLU A 144 -16.77 0.73 9.97
CA GLU A 144 -15.63 1.61 10.19
C GLU A 144 -14.76 1.63 8.92
N PRO A 145 -14.13 2.78 8.58
CA PRO A 145 -13.24 2.85 7.43
C PRO A 145 -11.97 2.04 7.68
N VAL A 146 -11.45 1.44 6.62
CA VAL A 146 -10.22 0.65 6.63
C VAL A 146 -9.20 1.22 5.64
N GLN A 147 -7.93 1.04 5.97
CA GLN A 147 -6.80 1.29 5.10
C GLN A 147 -6.44 -0.04 4.43
N VAL A 148 -6.36 -0.02 3.11
CA VAL A 148 -6.00 -1.17 2.29
C VAL A 148 -4.61 -0.94 1.73
N VAL A 149 -3.70 -1.88 1.95
CA VAL A 149 -2.33 -1.89 1.42
C VAL A 149 -2.31 -2.73 0.15
N LEU A 150 -1.82 -2.17 -0.94
CA LEU A 150 -1.60 -2.92 -2.19
C LEU A 150 -0.23 -3.61 -2.20
N ARG A 151 -0.13 -4.77 -2.85
CA ARG A 151 1.14 -5.46 -3.13
C ARG A 151 1.98 -4.70 -4.14
N ASP A 152 1.34 -4.17 -5.17
CA ASP A 152 2.02 -3.41 -6.21
C ASP A 152 1.20 -2.15 -6.56
N VAL A 153 1.88 -1.01 -6.68
CA VAL A 153 1.31 0.21 -7.25
C VAL A 153 2.40 1.00 -7.97
N THR A 154 2.09 1.58 -9.11
CA THR A 154 3.03 2.47 -9.81
C THR A 154 2.88 3.88 -9.26
N VAL A 155 3.95 4.45 -8.70
CA VAL A 155 3.95 5.86 -8.28
C VAL A 155 3.94 6.76 -9.53
N PRO A 156 2.99 7.70 -9.68
CA PRO A 156 2.99 8.63 -10.79
C PRO A 156 4.18 9.57 -10.66
N VAL A 157 5.06 9.54 -11.65
CA VAL A 157 6.18 10.48 -11.78
C VAL A 157 6.02 11.24 -13.09
N VAL A 158 5.99 12.57 -13.01
CA VAL A 158 6.04 13.45 -14.18
C VAL A 158 7.40 14.12 -14.24
N THR A 159 8.01 14.14 -15.42
CA THR A 159 9.30 14.79 -15.65
C THR A 159 9.11 16.02 -16.53
N GLU A 160 9.63 17.16 -16.10
CA GLU A 160 9.66 18.40 -16.86
C GLU A 160 11.10 18.85 -17.14
N ASP A 161 11.31 19.58 -18.23
CA ASP A 161 12.61 20.14 -18.58
C ASP A 161 12.52 21.66 -18.66
N TRP A 162 13.08 22.33 -17.64
CA TRP A 162 13.09 23.77 -17.51
C TRP A 162 14.48 24.38 -17.70
N ARG A 163 15.46 23.60 -18.19
CA ARG A 163 16.85 24.06 -18.40
C ARG A 163 16.95 25.22 -19.39
N GLY A 164 15.97 25.33 -20.30
CA GLY A 164 15.88 26.42 -21.28
C GLY A 164 15.18 27.69 -20.77
N LEU A 165 14.61 27.66 -19.56
CA LEU A 165 13.93 28.79 -18.94
C LEU A 165 14.92 29.63 -18.11
N SER A 166 14.71 30.94 -18.08
CA SER A 166 15.37 31.81 -17.10
C SER A 166 14.92 31.47 -15.67
N GLU A 167 15.68 31.87 -14.65
CA GLU A 167 15.31 31.62 -13.25
C GLU A 167 13.92 32.17 -12.89
N ASP A 168 13.52 33.31 -13.48
CA ASP A 168 12.20 33.91 -13.28
C ASP A 168 11.08 33.04 -13.87
N GLU A 169 11.32 32.50 -15.06
CA GLU A 169 10.41 31.58 -15.75
C GLU A 169 10.33 30.23 -15.04
N GLN A 170 11.45 29.70 -14.53
CA GLN A 170 11.47 28.48 -13.70
C GLN A 170 10.62 28.64 -12.44
N ARG A 171 10.76 29.79 -11.74
CA ARG A 171 9.93 30.10 -10.56
C ARG A 171 8.46 30.27 -10.91
N ALA A 172 8.14 30.80 -12.09
CA ALA A 172 6.77 30.91 -12.57
C ALA A 172 6.17 29.54 -12.90
N ALA A 173 6.92 28.70 -13.61
CA ALA A 173 6.54 27.33 -13.94
C ALA A 173 6.28 26.49 -12.67
N LEU A 174 7.14 26.62 -11.65
CA LEU A 174 6.93 25.97 -10.36
C LEU A 174 5.62 26.42 -9.69
N ARG A 175 5.34 27.74 -9.63
CA ARG A 175 4.09 28.23 -9.03
C ARG A 175 2.85 27.74 -9.78
N GLU A 176 2.92 27.72 -11.11
CA GLU A 176 1.84 27.20 -11.94
C GLU A 176 1.63 25.70 -11.71
N PHE A 177 2.71 24.93 -11.64
CA PHE A 177 2.66 23.51 -11.32
C PHE A 177 1.99 23.28 -9.96
N LEU A 178 2.45 23.96 -8.90
CA LEU A 178 1.91 23.77 -7.55
C LEU A 178 0.41 24.07 -7.48
N ALA A 179 -0.03 25.16 -8.12
CA ALA A 179 -1.45 25.53 -8.15
C ALA A 179 -2.31 24.53 -8.94
N ARG A 180 -1.81 24.04 -10.09
CA ARG A 180 -2.50 22.99 -10.86
C ARG A 180 -2.58 21.68 -10.08
N ASP A 181 -1.51 21.34 -9.37
CA ASP A 181 -1.40 20.11 -8.59
C ASP A 181 -2.28 20.13 -7.34
N GLU A 182 -2.35 21.27 -6.63
CA GLU A 182 -3.30 21.49 -5.53
C GLU A 182 -4.75 21.41 -6.01
N ALA A 183 -5.07 22.06 -7.15
CA ALA A 183 -6.41 22.00 -7.73
C ALA A 183 -6.83 20.60 -8.19
N ALA A 184 -5.88 19.73 -8.53
CA ALA A 184 -6.15 18.34 -8.85
C ALA A 184 -6.49 17.50 -7.61
N GLY A 185 -6.03 17.91 -6.42
CA GLY A 185 -6.29 17.22 -5.16
C GLY A 185 -5.74 15.80 -5.11
N ILE A 186 -6.13 15.06 -4.06
CA ILE A 186 -5.91 13.60 -3.93
C ILE A 186 -7.21 13.00 -3.39
N ASP A 187 -7.81 12.06 -4.13
CA ASP A 187 -8.91 11.27 -3.63
C ASP A 187 -8.37 10.13 -2.73
N PRO A 188 -8.65 10.13 -1.41
CA PRO A 188 -8.14 9.11 -0.49
C PRO A 188 -8.64 7.70 -0.81
N THR A 189 -9.64 7.55 -1.68
CA THR A 189 -10.20 6.26 -2.10
C THR A 189 -9.58 5.70 -3.38
N ALA A 190 -8.74 6.48 -4.08
CA ALA A 190 -8.12 6.10 -5.33
C ALA A 190 -6.58 6.00 -5.18
N PRO A 191 -6.01 4.78 -5.04
CA PRO A 191 -4.57 4.62 -4.95
C PRO A 191 -3.87 4.98 -6.28
N PRO A 192 -2.62 5.46 -6.24
CA PRO A 192 -1.85 5.81 -5.04
C PRO A 192 -2.15 7.21 -4.51
N LEU A 193 -2.03 7.41 -3.19
CA LEU A 193 -2.24 8.71 -2.52
C LEU A 193 -0.98 9.58 -2.49
N SER A 194 -0.07 9.37 -3.45
CA SER A 194 1.22 10.03 -3.58
C SER A 194 1.61 10.12 -5.05
N ARG A 195 2.23 11.23 -5.46
CA ARG A 195 2.78 11.47 -6.80
C ARG A 195 3.95 12.44 -6.75
N VAL A 196 4.77 12.41 -7.80
CA VAL A 196 6.02 13.17 -7.86
C VAL A 196 6.13 13.92 -9.18
N ALA A 197 6.64 15.14 -9.14
CA ALA A 197 7.16 15.84 -10.30
C ALA A 197 8.65 16.13 -10.15
N LEU A 198 9.40 15.88 -11.22
CA LEU A 198 10.84 16.08 -11.32
C LEU A 198 11.12 17.05 -12.46
N ALA A 199 11.41 18.30 -12.14
CA ALA A 199 11.71 19.33 -13.14
C ALA A 199 13.21 19.62 -13.19
N ARG A 200 13.85 19.42 -14.35
CA ARG A 200 15.27 19.72 -14.54
C ARG A 200 15.48 21.23 -14.62
N LEU A 201 16.23 21.80 -13.68
CA LEU A 201 16.57 23.23 -13.64
C LEU A 201 17.88 23.52 -14.38
N THR A 202 18.84 22.60 -14.29
CA THR A 202 20.11 22.61 -15.02
C THR A 202 20.46 21.18 -15.44
N ASP A 203 21.64 20.96 -16.02
CA ASP A 203 22.13 19.62 -16.32
C ASP A 203 22.38 18.75 -15.08
N THR A 204 22.56 19.38 -13.91
CA THR A 204 22.88 18.71 -12.63
C THR A 204 21.91 19.02 -11.50
N ARG A 205 20.89 19.86 -11.74
CA ARG A 205 19.97 20.32 -10.70
C ARG A 205 18.54 19.96 -11.06
N VAL A 206 17.83 19.34 -10.12
CA VAL A 206 16.43 18.93 -10.27
C VAL A 206 15.59 19.54 -9.15
N GLN A 207 14.48 20.17 -9.52
CA GLN A 207 13.40 20.55 -8.63
C GLN A 207 12.46 19.34 -8.46
N ILE A 208 12.27 18.91 -7.23
CA ILE A 208 11.36 17.86 -6.83
C ILE A 208 10.14 18.53 -6.21
N VAL A 209 8.95 18.11 -6.65
CA VAL A 209 7.69 18.36 -5.95
C VAL A 209 7.11 17.00 -5.62
N TRP A 210 7.06 16.67 -4.34
CA TRP A 210 6.44 15.45 -3.86
C TRP A 210 5.11 15.79 -3.20
N THR A 211 4.04 15.26 -3.77
CA THR A 211 2.68 15.51 -3.35
C THR A 211 2.08 14.24 -2.78
N PHE A 212 1.51 14.31 -1.58
CA PHE A 212 0.88 13.16 -0.93
C PHE A 212 -0.26 13.60 -0.01
N HIS A 213 -1.13 12.65 0.34
CA HIS A 213 -2.15 12.88 1.35
C HIS A 213 -1.59 12.61 2.74
N HIS A 214 -1.86 13.51 3.70
CA HIS A 214 -1.40 13.42 5.09
C HIS A 214 -1.90 12.17 5.85
N LEU A 215 -2.78 11.37 5.24
CA LEU A 215 -3.17 10.05 5.74
C LEU A 215 -2.01 9.04 5.70
N LEU A 216 -1.08 9.22 4.76
CA LEU A 216 0.05 8.32 4.56
C LEU A 216 1.20 8.61 5.52
N LEU A 217 1.52 9.89 5.71
CA LEU A 217 2.77 10.34 6.30
C LEU A 217 2.53 11.55 7.19
N ASP A 218 3.40 11.68 8.19
CA ASP A 218 3.54 12.86 9.04
C ASP A 218 4.93 13.49 8.91
N GLY A 219 5.11 14.65 9.55
CA GLY A 219 6.38 15.38 9.53
C GLY A 219 7.60 14.61 10.09
N TRP A 220 7.39 13.54 10.86
CA TRP A 220 8.48 12.68 11.36
C TRP A 220 8.86 11.59 10.36
N SER A 221 7.89 11.07 9.63
CA SER A 221 8.11 10.04 8.60
C SER A 221 8.74 10.59 7.31
N LEU A 222 8.50 11.86 6.95
CA LEU A 222 9.02 12.45 5.71
C LEU A 222 10.55 12.35 5.57
N PRO A 223 11.37 12.71 6.57
CA PRO A 223 12.82 12.58 6.46
C PRO A 223 13.29 11.13 6.31
N LEU A 224 12.54 10.15 6.81
CA LEU A 224 12.89 8.73 6.70
C LEU A 224 12.68 8.24 5.27
N VAL A 225 11.53 8.54 4.66
CA VAL A 225 11.25 8.21 3.25
C VAL A 225 12.28 8.88 2.33
N MET A 226 12.64 10.13 2.62
CA MET A 226 13.68 10.84 1.87
C MET A 226 15.07 10.21 2.05
N ALA A 227 15.40 9.71 3.25
CA ALA A 227 16.65 9.01 3.47
C ALA A 227 16.71 7.71 2.66
N ASP A 228 15.63 6.93 2.65
CA ASP A 228 15.54 5.70 1.85
C ASP A 228 15.70 6.01 0.35
N LEU A 229 15.06 7.09 -0.15
CA LEU A 229 15.18 7.55 -1.53
C LEU A 229 16.63 7.84 -1.93
N PHE A 230 17.44 8.41 -1.05
CA PHE A 230 18.84 8.70 -1.33
C PHE A 230 19.76 7.49 -1.24
N THR A 231 19.25 6.35 -0.76
CA THR A 231 20.00 5.08 -0.67
C THR A 231 19.56 4.02 -1.67
N ALA A 232 18.41 4.19 -2.31
CA ALA A 232 17.85 3.32 -3.34
C ALA A 232 18.61 3.44 -4.68
#